data_AF-I1IF44-F1
#
_entry.id   AF-I1IF44-F1
#
_cell.length_a   1.000
_cell.length_b   1.000
_cell.length_c   1.000
_cell.angle_alpha   90.00
_cell.angle_beta   90.00
_cell.angle_gamma   90.00
#
_symmetry.space_group_name_H-M   'P 1'
#
loop_
_entity.id
_entity.type
_entity.pdbx_description
1 polymer ?
#
loop_
_entity_poly.entity_id
_entity_poly.type
_entity_poly.pdbx_seq_one_letter_code
_entity_poly.pdbx_strand_id
1 'polypeptide(L)'
;MAAKLAALLLLAFFAVASSAAALPTQTKLTKGGLGDSGMECVYTVYVRTGSIWKAGTDANITLELKTATGNGVLIEDLPRWAGLMPAGHSYFERGSLDIFSGRGPCLGAAPCRMRLASDGTGPHHGWYCNYVEVTVTGPHRGCKQQLFTVEQWLANDAPPYKLEAVVDQCPRNDAAAADGVAQA
;
A
#
# COMPACT_ATOMS: atom_id res chain seq x y z
N MET A 1 -14.33 74.44 -10.41
CA MET A 1 -14.09 73.03 -10.82
C MET A 1 -14.91 72.15 -9.88
N ALA A 2 -16.20 71.95 -10.17
CA ALA A 2 -16.75 70.79 -10.86
C ALA A 2 -16.73 69.52 -9.98
N ALA A 3 -17.84 69.33 -9.26
CA ALA A 3 -18.24 68.08 -8.60
C ALA A 3 -18.71 67.05 -9.63
N LYS A 4 -18.26 65.79 -9.53
CA LYS A 4 -18.81 64.57 -10.14
C LYS A 4 -18.18 63.37 -9.43
N LEU A 5 -18.78 62.20 -9.23
CA LEU A 5 -20.14 61.67 -9.25
C LEU A 5 -20.03 60.37 -8.45
N ALA A 6 -21.06 60.00 -7.67
CA ALA A 6 -21.14 58.68 -7.05
C ALA A 6 -21.26 57.58 -8.14
N ALA A 7 -20.61 56.45 -7.93
CA ALA A 7 -20.94 55.20 -8.61
C ALA A 7 -20.81 54.04 -7.62
N LEU A 8 -21.97 53.69 -7.06
CA LEU A 8 -22.27 52.45 -6.37
C LEU A 8 -22.13 51.30 -7.39
N LEU A 9 -21.19 50.36 -7.17
CA LEU A 9 -21.14 49.12 -7.96
C LEU A 9 -21.34 47.93 -7.04
N LEU A 10 -22.45 47.23 -7.32
CA LEU A 10 -22.97 46.06 -6.65
C LEU A 10 -22.06 44.82 -6.82
N LEU A 11 -21.93 44.08 -5.72
CA LEU A 11 -21.93 42.62 -5.57
C LEU A 11 -21.32 41.75 -6.70
N ALA A 12 -20.29 41.00 -6.33
CA ALA A 12 -20.27 39.56 -6.59
C ALA A 12 -19.44 38.86 -5.50
N PHE A 13 -20.14 38.25 -4.53
CA PHE A 13 -19.57 37.20 -3.70
C PHE A 13 -19.16 36.05 -4.61
N PHE A 14 -17.89 35.97 -4.98
CA PHE A 14 -17.35 34.74 -5.53
C PHE A 14 -17.18 33.76 -4.36
N ALA A 15 -18.22 32.97 -4.14
CA ALA A 15 -18.09 31.73 -3.39
C ALA A 15 -17.05 30.88 -4.11
N VAL A 16 -15.84 30.81 -3.55
CA VAL A 16 -14.88 29.78 -3.95
C VAL A 16 -15.50 28.48 -3.49
N ALA A 17 -16.17 27.80 -4.43
CA ALA A 17 -16.55 26.42 -4.24
C ALA A 17 -15.26 25.65 -4.02
N SER A 18 -14.99 25.28 -2.77
CA SER A 18 -13.98 24.29 -2.42
C SER A 18 -14.43 23.01 -3.10
N SER A 19 -13.89 22.73 -4.29
CA SER A 19 -13.96 21.40 -4.86
C SER A 19 -13.16 20.52 -3.91
N ALA A 20 -13.86 19.80 -3.04
CA ALA A 20 -13.29 18.63 -2.39
C ALA A 20 -12.82 17.72 -3.53
N ALA A 21 -11.53 17.77 -3.84
CA ALA A 21 -10.89 16.80 -4.70
C ALA A 21 -11.01 15.47 -3.96
N ALA A 22 -12.01 14.68 -4.32
CA ALA A 22 -12.08 13.29 -3.94
C ALA A 22 -10.93 12.59 -4.68
N LEU A 23 -9.75 12.53 -4.05
CA LEU A 23 -8.81 11.46 -4.33
C LEU A 23 -8.79 10.56 -3.10
N PRO A 24 -9.36 9.36 -3.25
CA PRO A 24 -8.65 8.18 -2.82
C PRO A 24 -8.48 7.30 -4.07
N THR A 25 -7.24 7.17 -4.55
CA THR A 25 -6.45 5.97 -4.24
C THR A 25 -6.47 5.02 -5.44
N GLN A 26 -5.31 4.81 -6.07
CA GLN A 26 -5.12 3.76 -7.07
C GLN A 26 -5.03 2.38 -6.38
N THR A 27 -6.13 1.95 -5.75
CA THR A 27 -6.27 0.59 -5.22
C THR A 27 -6.96 -0.22 -6.30
N LYS A 28 -6.17 -0.96 -7.09
CA LYS A 28 -6.71 -1.79 -8.15
C LYS A 28 -6.95 -3.21 -7.63
N LEU A 29 -8.12 -3.76 -7.92
CA LEU A 29 -8.40 -5.17 -7.66
C LEU A 29 -7.61 -6.03 -8.64
N THR A 30 -6.83 -7.00 -8.13
CA THR A 30 -6.25 -8.06 -8.95
C THR A 30 -7.24 -9.25 -8.98
N LYS A 31 -7.69 -9.59 -10.19
CA LYS A 31 -8.87 -10.39 -10.57
C LYS A 31 -9.12 -11.71 -9.78
N GLY A 32 -10.36 -11.97 -9.34
CA GLY A 32 -10.80 -13.30 -8.86
C GLY A 32 -12.13 -13.48 -8.07
N GLY A 33 -13.16 -12.63 -8.22
CA GLY A 33 -14.54 -12.97 -7.80
C GLY A 33 -15.01 -12.53 -6.40
N LEU A 34 -16.18 -11.86 -6.41
CA LEU A 34 -17.10 -11.41 -5.34
C LEU A 34 -16.51 -11.17 -3.94
N GLY A 35 -15.88 -9.99 -3.77
CA GLY A 35 -16.24 -9.18 -2.61
C GLY A 35 -17.58 -8.53 -2.93
N ASP A 36 -18.62 -8.85 -2.16
CA ASP A 36 -19.95 -8.23 -2.21
C ASP A 36 -19.83 -6.73 -2.54
N SER A 37 -20.47 -6.32 -3.64
CA SER A 37 -20.23 -5.11 -4.43
C SER A 37 -20.64 -3.82 -3.71
N GLY A 38 -20.07 -3.58 -2.53
CA GLY A 38 -20.31 -2.42 -1.68
C GLY A 38 -19.58 -2.43 -0.33
N MET A 39 -18.94 -3.53 0.09
CA MET A 39 -18.21 -3.54 1.37
C MET A 39 -16.71 -3.23 1.21
N GLU A 40 -16.31 -2.10 1.76
CA GLU A 40 -14.91 -1.71 1.94
C GLU A 40 -14.37 -2.19 3.29
N CYS A 41 -13.13 -2.65 3.27
CA CYS A 41 -12.34 -2.98 4.46
C CYS A 41 -11.23 -1.95 4.64
N VAL A 42 -10.82 -1.76 5.89
CA VAL A 42 -9.66 -0.94 6.23
C VAL A 42 -8.42 -1.84 6.29
N TYR A 43 -7.40 -1.42 5.56
CA TYR A 43 -6.10 -2.04 5.50
C TYR A 43 -5.12 -1.12 6.24
N THR A 44 -4.58 -1.61 7.34
CA THR A 44 -3.49 -0.95 8.06
C THR A 44 -2.21 -1.70 7.76
N VAL A 45 -1.26 -1.01 7.15
CA VAL A 45 0.04 -1.55 6.73
C VAL A 45 1.12 -0.88 7.54
N TYR A 46 1.95 -1.70 8.18
CA TYR A 46 3.17 -1.27 8.87
C TYR A 46 4.36 -1.74 8.07
N VAL A 47 5.24 -0.82 7.69
CA VAL A 47 6.46 -1.12 6.95
C VAL A 47 7.65 -0.79 7.82
N ARG A 48 8.49 -1.79 8.11
CA ARG A 48 9.73 -1.60 8.85
C ARG A 48 10.91 -1.54 7.90
N THR A 49 11.57 -0.39 7.85
CA THR A 49 12.83 -0.22 7.13
C THR A 49 13.99 -0.68 8.02
N GLY A 50 14.97 -1.35 7.40
CA GLY A 50 16.19 -1.82 8.05
C GLY A 50 16.97 -0.70 8.74
N SER A 51 17.71 -1.06 9.79
CA SER A 51 18.64 -0.16 10.47
C SER A 51 20.05 -0.18 9.88
N ILE A 52 20.29 -1.01 8.85
CA ILE A 52 21.61 -1.13 8.20
C ILE A 52 21.98 0.16 7.44
N TRP A 53 23.27 0.34 7.19
CA TRP A 53 23.77 1.54 6.52
C TRP A 53 23.12 1.74 5.15
N LYS A 54 22.58 2.95 4.92
CA LYS A 54 21.86 3.33 3.69
C LYS A 54 20.63 2.47 3.35
N ALA A 55 19.93 1.93 4.36
CA ALA A 55 18.71 1.14 4.16
C ALA A 55 17.48 1.92 3.66
N GLY A 56 17.50 3.26 3.70
CA GLY A 56 16.32 4.07 3.37
C GLY A 56 16.21 4.43 1.88
N THR A 57 15.02 4.84 1.44
CA THR A 57 14.78 5.16 0.02
C THR A 57 13.78 6.29 -0.21
N ASP A 58 13.97 7.01 -1.32
CA ASP A 58 13.02 7.99 -1.86
C ASP A 58 12.20 7.45 -3.06
N ALA A 59 12.36 6.16 -3.38
CA ALA A 59 11.66 5.50 -4.48
C ALA A 59 10.17 5.28 -4.18
N ASN A 60 9.35 5.12 -5.22
CA ASN A 60 7.95 4.77 -5.04
C ASN A 60 7.81 3.28 -4.70
N ILE A 61 7.02 2.97 -3.67
CA ILE A 61 6.80 1.60 -3.18
C ILE A 61 5.37 1.14 -3.51
N THR A 62 5.31 0.09 -4.32
CA THR A 62 4.10 -0.65 -4.66
C THR A 62 3.93 -1.86 -3.75
N LEU A 63 2.73 -2.06 -3.23
CA LEU A 63 2.34 -3.22 -2.43
C LEU A 63 1.19 -3.97 -3.11
N GLU A 64 1.38 -5.26 -3.32
CA GLU A 64 0.34 -6.18 -3.79
C GLU A 64 0.13 -7.27 -2.75
N LEU A 65 -1.13 -7.49 -2.36
CA LEU A 65 -1.53 -8.52 -1.42
C LEU A 65 -2.51 -9.47 -2.09
N LYS A 66 -2.34 -10.77 -1.88
CA LYS A 66 -3.20 -11.81 -2.45
C LYS A 66 -3.60 -12.84 -1.39
N THR A 67 -4.81 -13.36 -1.53
CA THR A 67 -5.29 -14.55 -0.83
C THR A 67 -4.90 -15.81 -1.59
N ALA A 68 -5.11 -16.98 -0.97
CA ALA A 68 -4.86 -18.28 -1.60
C ALA A 68 -5.71 -18.51 -2.86
N THR A 69 -6.85 -17.82 -2.99
CA THR A 69 -7.72 -17.90 -4.18
C THR A 69 -7.27 -16.97 -5.31
N GLY A 70 -6.16 -16.25 -5.14
CA GLY A 70 -5.65 -15.27 -6.10
C GLY A 70 -6.30 -13.89 -6.05
N ASN A 71 -7.36 -13.72 -5.24
CA ASN A 71 -7.98 -12.42 -5.00
C ASN A 71 -7.02 -11.51 -4.26
N GLY A 72 -6.90 -10.27 -4.72
CA GLY A 72 -5.93 -9.38 -4.15
C GLY A 72 -6.20 -7.91 -4.35
N VAL A 73 -5.36 -7.13 -3.69
CA VAL A 73 -5.35 -5.68 -3.73
C VAL A 73 -3.97 -5.21 -4.16
N LEU A 74 -3.92 -4.31 -5.14
CA LEU A 74 -2.72 -3.64 -5.60
C LEU A 74 -2.78 -2.17 -5.20
N ILE A 75 -1.76 -1.72 -4.49
CA ILE A 75 -1.53 -0.34 -4.07
C ILE A 75 -0.27 0.13 -4.79
N GLU A 76 -0.41 1.02 -5.77
CA GLU A 76 0.71 1.44 -6.64
C GLU A 76 1.71 2.37 -5.93
N ASP A 77 1.24 3.14 -4.96
CA ASP A 77 2.02 4.15 -4.22
C ASP A 77 1.51 4.20 -2.77
N LEU A 78 2.25 3.59 -1.84
CA LEU A 78 1.87 3.47 -0.42
C LEU A 78 1.67 4.86 0.25
N PRO A 79 2.63 5.81 0.16
CA PRO A 79 2.44 7.15 0.72
C PRO A 79 1.24 7.90 0.16
N ARG A 80 1.04 7.89 -1.16
CA ARG A 80 -0.10 8.58 -1.79
C ARG A 80 -1.43 7.91 -1.52
N TRP A 81 -1.45 6.60 -1.33
CA TRP A 81 -2.66 5.88 -0.99
C TRP A 81 -3.22 6.35 0.35
N ALA A 82 -2.44 6.21 1.41
CA ALA A 82 -2.96 6.36 2.76
C ALA A 82 -1.87 6.54 3.83
N GLY A 83 -0.85 7.37 3.57
CA GLY A 83 0.15 7.72 4.56
C GLY A 83 -0.45 8.29 5.86
N LEU A 84 -0.11 7.69 7.00
CA LEU A 84 -0.61 8.08 8.32
C LEU A 84 0.44 8.81 9.17
N MET A 85 1.58 9.15 8.58
CA MET A 85 2.67 9.84 9.28
C MET A 85 2.46 11.37 9.26
N PRO A 86 3.09 12.13 10.19
CA PRO A 86 2.96 13.58 10.25
C PRO A 86 3.32 14.29 8.94
N ALA A 87 2.79 15.50 8.75
CA ALA A 87 3.12 16.31 7.59
C ALA A 87 4.64 16.57 7.50
N GLY A 88 5.21 16.38 6.30
CA GLY A 88 6.64 16.52 6.05
C GLY A 88 7.49 15.31 6.47
N HIS A 89 6.87 14.21 6.91
CA HIS A 89 7.57 12.96 7.16
C HIS A 89 8.14 12.37 5.87
N SER A 90 9.43 12.01 5.90
CA SER A 90 10.06 11.22 4.84
C SER A 90 9.81 9.74 5.13
N TYR A 91 9.12 9.07 4.22
CA TYR A 91 8.78 7.66 4.35
C TYR A 91 9.98 6.78 3.98
N PHE A 92 9.99 5.55 4.50
CA PHE A 92 10.97 4.52 4.17
C PHE A 92 12.41 4.88 4.52
N GLU A 93 12.60 5.66 5.59
CA GLU A 93 13.91 6.04 6.10
C GLU A 93 14.57 4.93 6.93
N ARG A 94 15.91 4.95 7.01
CA ARG A 94 16.66 3.95 7.79
C ARG A 94 16.13 3.84 9.23
N GLY A 95 15.68 2.64 9.60
CA GLY A 95 15.15 2.34 10.93
C GLY A 95 13.74 2.85 11.20
N SER A 96 13.06 3.45 10.21
CA SER A 96 11.68 3.93 10.34
C SER A 96 10.69 2.77 10.49
N LEU A 97 9.61 3.04 11.20
CA LEU A 97 8.37 2.29 11.12
C LEU A 97 7.32 3.22 10.52
N ASP A 98 6.93 2.93 9.28
CA ASP A 98 5.97 3.73 8.53
C ASP A 98 4.60 3.05 8.55
N ILE A 99 3.55 3.85 8.76
CA ILE A 99 2.19 3.36 8.92
C ILE A 99 1.32 3.95 7.82
N PHE A 100 0.56 3.08 7.15
CA PHE A 100 -0.42 3.44 6.14
C PHE A 100 -1.77 2.84 6.52
N SER A 101 -2.86 3.59 6.38
CA SER A 101 -4.19 3.09 6.74
C SER A 101 -5.25 3.57 5.74
N GLY A 102 -5.62 2.70 4.81
CA GLY A 102 -6.50 3.04 3.71
C GLY A 102 -7.63 2.06 3.51
N ARG A 103 -8.62 2.48 2.72
CA ARG A 103 -9.76 1.65 2.33
C ARG A 103 -9.47 0.87 1.05
N GLY A 104 -10.04 -0.31 0.96
CA GLY A 104 -9.98 -1.16 -0.21
C GLY A 104 -11.07 -2.23 -0.20
N PRO A 105 -11.18 -3.04 -1.27
CA PRO A 105 -12.18 -4.11 -1.33
C PRO A 105 -11.96 -5.11 -0.20
N CYS A 106 -13.02 -5.62 0.42
CA CYS A 106 -12.87 -6.66 1.44
C CYS A 106 -12.42 -8.00 0.83
N LEU A 107 -11.32 -8.58 1.33
CA LEU A 107 -10.89 -9.93 0.98
C LEU A 107 -11.70 -10.99 1.75
N GLY A 108 -12.03 -12.10 1.07
CA GLY A 108 -12.71 -13.24 1.69
C GLY A 108 -11.85 -13.97 2.73
N ALA A 109 -10.54 -13.97 2.54
CA ALA A 109 -9.55 -14.62 3.41
C ALA A 109 -8.48 -13.60 3.87
N ALA A 110 -7.63 -13.99 4.82
CA ALA A 110 -6.45 -13.20 5.14
C ALA A 110 -5.52 -13.17 3.90
N PRO A 111 -4.85 -12.05 3.60
CA PRO A 111 -3.79 -12.06 2.61
C PRO A 111 -2.69 -13.01 3.10
N CYS A 112 -2.23 -13.89 2.22
CA CYS A 112 -1.19 -14.87 2.52
C CYS A 112 -0.02 -14.79 1.54
N ARG A 113 -0.14 -13.99 0.49
CA ARG A 113 0.95 -13.68 -0.42
C ARG A 113 1.10 -12.18 -0.56
N MET A 114 2.33 -11.71 -0.47
CA MET A 114 2.70 -10.32 -0.66
C MET A 114 3.72 -10.20 -1.79
N ARG A 115 3.58 -9.17 -2.61
CA ARG A 115 4.64 -8.65 -3.46
C ARG A 115 4.86 -7.18 -3.10
N LEU A 116 6.08 -6.87 -2.73
CA LEU A 116 6.55 -5.54 -2.40
C LEU A 116 7.56 -5.13 -3.47
N ALA A 117 7.35 -4.00 -4.13
CA ALA A 117 8.17 -3.56 -5.24
C ALA A 117 8.56 -2.09 -5.10
N SER A 118 9.81 -1.78 -5.41
CA SER A 118 10.33 -0.42 -5.59
C SER A 118 10.39 -0.12 -7.09
N ASP A 119 10.10 1.12 -7.49
CA ASP A 119 10.32 1.55 -8.86
C ASP A 119 11.80 1.88 -9.15
N GLY A 120 12.66 1.89 -8.12
CA GLY A 120 14.09 2.16 -8.21
C GLY A 120 14.42 3.58 -8.68
N THR A 121 13.47 4.51 -8.60
CA THR A 121 13.68 5.90 -8.99
C THR A 121 14.21 6.76 -7.83
N GLY A 122 14.64 7.98 -8.14
CA GLY A 122 15.10 8.94 -7.13
C GLY A 122 16.53 8.73 -6.61
N PRO A 123 17.03 9.69 -5.82
CA PRO A 123 18.24 9.47 -5.02
C PRO A 123 17.96 8.36 -3.99
N HIS A 124 19.02 7.67 -3.54
CA HIS A 124 18.88 6.59 -2.55
C HIS A 124 17.88 5.48 -2.98
N HIS A 125 17.91 5.07 -4.25
CA HIS A 125 16.98 4.09 -4.80
C HIS A 125 17.04 2.68 -4.16
N GLY A 126 18.16 2.34 -3.51
CA GLY A 126 18.33 1.05 -2.85
C GLY A 126 17.67 1.03 -1.48
N TRP A 127 16.72 0.13 -1.28
CA TRP A 127 15.95 0.04 -0.04
C TRP A 127 16.17 -1.29 0.65
N TYR A 128 16.34 -1.31 1.98
CA TYR A 128 16.31 -2.56 2.75
C TYR A 128 15.08 -2.60 3.63
N CYS A 129 14.19 -3.56 3.36
CA CYS A 129 12.98 -3.77 4.12
C CYS A 129 13.16 -4.96 5.09
N ASN A 130 12.83 -4.77 6.38
CA ASN A 130 12.80 -5.86 7.35
C ASN A 130 11.52 -6.68 7.18
N TYR A 131 10.37 -6.04 7.36
CA TYR A 131 9.07 -6.71 7.30
C TYR A 131 7.96 -5.74 6.92
N VAL A 132 6.86 -6.31 6.45
CA VAL A 132 5.58 -5.65 6.26
C VAL A 132 4.53 -6.40 7.05
N GLU A 133 3.80 -5.69 7.90
CA GLU A 133 2.66 -6.24 8.65
C GLU A 133 1.38 -5.62 8.13
N VAL A 134 0.38 -6.46 7.84
CA VAL A 134 -0.89 -6.02 7.30
C VAL A 134 -2.01 -6.49 8.21
N THR A 135 -2.85 -5.54 8.62
CA THR A 135 -4.09 -5.78 9.33
C THR A 135 -5.27 -5.39 8.46
N VAL A 136 -6.19 -6.33 8.23
CA VAL A 136 -7.43 -6.11 7.48
C VAL A 136 -8.60 -6.19 8.46
N THR A 137 -9.40 -5.13 8.50
CA THR A 137 -10.62 -5.05 9.32
C THR A 137 -11.80 -4.64 8.45
N GLY A 138 -12.99 -5.13 8.77
CA GLY A 138 -14.20 -4.81 8.02
C GLY A 138 -15.44 -4.83 8.91
N PRO A 139 -16.52 -4.14 8.51
CA PRO A 139 -17.78 -4.17 9.23
C PRO A 139 -18.28 -5.62 9.37
N HIS A 140 -18.61 -6.05 10.58
CA HIS A 140 -19.10 -7.41 10.87
C HIS A 140 -18.13 -8.53 10.45
N ARG A 141 -16.82 -8.23 10.34
CA ARG A 141 -15.76 -9.21 10.02
C ARG A 141 -14.70 -9.21 11.11
N GLY A 142 -14.10 -10.39 11.33
CA GLY A 142 -12.95 -10.51 12.23
C GLY A 142 -11.72 -9.75 11.71
N CYS A 143 -10.86 -9.34 12.65
CA CYS A 143 -9.55 -8.79 12.34
C CYS A 143 -8.65 -9.90 11.78
N LYS A 144 -7.97 -9.62 10.65
CA LYS A 144 -7.02 -10.54 10.04
C LYS A 144 -5.67 -9.85 9.95
N GLN A 145 -4.67 -10.39 10.63
CA GLN A 145 -3.32 -9.85 10.67
C GLN A 145 -2.36 -10.83 10.01
N GLN A 146 -1.44 -10.33 9.18
CA GLN A 146 -0.40 -11.13 8.56
C GLN A 146 0.93 -10.38 8.59
N LEU A 147 1.98 -11.07 9.01
CA LEU A 147 3.35 -10.57 8.98
C LEU A 147 4.11 -11.22 7.82
N PHE A 148 4.66 -10.39 6.95
CA PHE A 148 5.52 -10.80 5.85
C PHE A 148 6.96 -10.36 6.16
N THR A 149 7.81 -11.30 6.56
CA THR A 149 9.25 -11.07 6.71
C THR A 149 9.88 -10.94 5.33
N VAL A 150 10.59 -9.84 5.10
CA VAL A 150 11.27 -9.53 3.84
C VAL A 150 12.78 -9.76 3.98
N GLU A 151 13.42 -9.05 4.93
CA GLU A 151 14.88 -9.11 5.21
C GLU A 151 15.74 -9.12 3.94
N GLN A 152 15.46 -8.18 3.03
CA GLN A 152 16.05 -8.16 1.69
C GLN A 152 16.26 -6.72 1.21
N TRP A 153 17.33 -6.51 0.44
CA TRP A 153 17.45 -5.33 -0.42
C TRP A 153 16.47 -5.40 -1.61
N LEU A 154 15.78 -4.30 -1.86
CA LEU A 154 15.05 -4.00 -3.08
C LEU A 154 15.89 -2.97 -3.84
N ALA A 155 16.91 -3.46 -4.54
CA ALA A 155 17.93 -2.64 -5.18
C ALA A 155 18.57 -3.36 -6.38
N ASN A 156 19.11 -2.61 -7.33
CA ASN A 156 19.88 -3.15 -8.46
C ASN A 156 21.38 -3.25 -8.18
N ASP A 157 21.86 -2.59 -7.12
CA ASP A 157 23.27 -2.49 -6.72
C ASP A 157 23.62 -3.32 -5.48
N ALA A 158 22.64 -3.96 -4.84
CA ALA A 158 22.83 -4.85 -3.71
C ALA A 158 22.12 -6.21 -3.95
N PRO A 159 22.71 -7.34 -3.50
CA PRO A 159 22.06 -8.65 -3.57
C PRO A 159 20.69 -8.63 -2.87
N PRO A 160 19.65 -9.23 -3.48
CA PRO A 160 19.67 -10.14 -4.61
C PRO A 160 19.55 -9.49 -6.00
N TYR A 161 19.83 -8.19 -6.14
CA TYR A 161 19.76 -7.44 -7.41
C TYR A 161 18.35 -7.46 -8.02
N LYS A 162 17.35 -7.28 -7.15
CA LYS A 162 15.93 -7.24 -7.51
C LYS A 162 15.30 -6.03 -6.86
N LEU A 163 14.41 -5.37 -7.58
CA LEU A 163 13.58 -4.29 -7.05
C LEU A 163 12.27 -4.79 -6.43
N GLU A 164 12.09 -6.10 -6.30
CA GLU A 164 10.91 -6.69 -5.68
C GLU A 164 11.25 -7.84 -4.74
N ALA A 165 10.40 -7.99 -3.73
CA ALA A 165 10.36 -9.11 -2.81
C ALA A 165 8.96 -9.74 -2.86
N VAL A 166 8.91 -11.07 -3.02
CA VAL A 166 7.67 -11.84 -3.01
C VAL A 166 7.71 -12.81 -1.85
N VAL A 167 6.75 -12.70 -0.94
CA VAL A 167 6.60 -13.58 0.22
C VAL A 167 5.30 -14.35 0.04
N ASP A 168 5.38 -15.67 -0.10
CA ASP A 168 4.22 -16.54 -0.27
C ASP A 168 4.09 -17.48 0.94
N GLN A 169 3.10 -17.21 1.78
CA GLN A 169 2.72 -17.97 2.97
C GLN A 169 1.33 -18.60 2.79
N CYS A 170 0.82 -18.68 1.56
CA CYS A 170 -0.46 -19.30 1.30
C CYS A 170 -0.40 -20.81 1.62
N PRO A 171 -1.45 -21.37 2.25
CA PRO A 171 -1.53 -22.81 2.47
C PRO A 171 -1.34 -23.53 1.13
N ARG A 172 -0.30 -24.35 1.03
CA ARG A 172 -0.17 -25.29 -0.08
C ARG A 172 -1.18 -26.40 0.18
N ASN A 173 -1.99 -26.74 -0.82
CA ASN A 173 -2.83 -27.93 -0.75
C ASN A 173 -1.92 -29.16 -0.87
N ASP A 174 -1.15 -29.47 0.17
CA ASP A 174 -0.25 -30.63 0.22
C ASP A 174 -1.05 -31.96 0.20
N ALA A 175 -2.38 -31.90 0.34
CA ALA A 175 -3.29 -33.01 0.10
C ALA A 175 -3.31 -33.50 -1.35
N ALA A 176 -2.87 -32.70 -2.33
CA ALA A 176 -2.74 -33.14 -3.73
C ALA A 176 -1.38 -33.80 -4.04
N ALA A 177 -0.40 -33.74 -3.13
CA ALA A 177 0.95 -34.29 -3.34
C ALA A 177 1.18 -35.64 -2.63
N ALA A 178 0.27 -36.06 -1.73
CA ALA A 178 0.43 -37.27 -0.93
C ALA A 178 -0.10 -38.56 -1.60
N ASP A 179 -0.84 -38.48 -2.72
CA ASP A 179 -1.36 -39.66 -3.46
C ASP A 179 -0.41 -40.20 -4.54
N GLY A 180 0.83 -39.69 -4.61
CA GLY A 180 1.77 -40.00 -5.69
C GLY A 180 2.97 -40.89 -5.33
N VAL A 181 3.15 -41.32 -4.08
CA VAL A 181 4.30 -42.14 -3.67
C VAL A 181 3.83 -43.41 -2.96
N ALA A 182 3.37 -44.36 -3.76
CA ALA A 182 3.34 -45.78 -3.41
C ALA A 182 3.43 -46.60 -4.71
N GLN A 183 4.65 -47.00 -5.09
CA GLN A 183 5.01 -48.29 -5.71
C GLN A 183 6.40 -48.19 -6.36
N ALA A 184 7.41 -48.72 -5.68
CA ALA A 184 8.58 -49.39 -6.24
C ALA A 184 9.16 -50.32 -5.17
#